data_AF-A0A3S3NCD5-F1
#
_entry.id   AF-A0A3S3NCD5-F1
#
_cell.length_a   1.000
_cell.length_b   1.000
_cell.length_c   1.000
_cell.angle_alpha   90.00
_cell.angle_beta   90.00
_cell.angle_gamma   90.00
#
_symmetry.space_group_name_H-M   'P 1'
#
loop_
_entity.id
_entity.type
_entity.pdbx_description
1 polymer ?
#
loop_
_entity_poly.entity_id
_entity_poly.type
_entity_poly.pdbx_seq_one_letter_code
_entity_poly.pdbx_strand_id
1 'polypeptide(L)'
;MNSLRFFPDQNKVCYVVYISTGFKKYLIRAGFYYGNYDGQMRPPTFDLQIDGNKWATIVTLLQQQPIFKEVIIMPLWNKTSICVAQTRDGEIPFIYSLELIELPMILYRWMDPTYAMIKEYRWNFGANETVGCQRPELQPDPSSDQA
;
A
#
# COMPACT_ATOMS: atom_id res chain seq x y z
N MET A 1 10.74 -12.83 4.65
CA MET A 1 10.31 -13.22 3.29
C MET A 1 10.58 -12.03 2.37
N ASN A 2 11.53 -12.14 1.45
CA ASN A 2 11.95 -11.03 0.57
C ASN A 2 11.59 -11.35 -0.90
N SER A 3 10.30 -11.58 -1.18
CA SER A 3 9.81 -11.89 -2.53
C SER A 3 8.96 -10.75 -3.07
N LEU A 4 9.14 -10.40 -4.35
CA LEU A 4 8.27 -9.47 -5.07
C LEU A 4 7.58 -10.17 -6.25
N ARG A 5 6.56 -9.51 -6.82
CA ARG A 5 5.90 -9.94 -8.06
C ARG A 5 6.16 -8.89 -9.15
N PHE A 6 6.50 -9.33 -10.35
CA PHE A 6 6.73 -8.48 -11.52
C PHE A 6 5.95 -9.01 -12.72
N PHE A 7 5.74 -8.16 -13.73
CA PHE A 7 4.78 -8.41 -14.81
C PHE A 7 5.37 -8.12 -16.20
N PRO A 8 6.17 -9.05 -16.76
CA PRO A 8 6.92 -8.80 -18.00
C PRO A 8 6.02 -8.67 -19.24
N ASP A 9 4.90 -9.39 -19.26
CA ASP A 9 4.01 -9.49 -20.44
C ASP A 9 2.76 -8.60 -20.33
N GLN A 10 2.65 -7.79 -19.27
CA GLN A 10 1.43 -7.04 -18.97
C GLN A 10 1.75 -5.59 -18.68
N ASN A 11 1.25 -4.70 -19.54
CA ASN A 11 1.42 -3.25 -19.38
C ASN A 11 0.64 -2.70 -18.18
N LYS A 12 -0.36 -3.44 -17.68
CA LYS A 12 -1.14 -3.07 -16.50
C LYS A 12 -1.66 -4.31 -15.79
N VAL A 13 -1.44 -4.38 -14.48
CA VAL A 13 -1.94 -5.45 -13.61
C VAL A 13 -2.69 -4.85 -12.45
N CYS A 14 -3.88 -5.37 -12.18
CA CYS A 14 -4.76 -4.89 -11.13
C CYS A 14 -5.05 -5.98 -10.10
N TYR A 15 -4.83 -5.64 -8.83
CA TYR A 15 -5.30 -6.40 -7.69
C TYR A 15 -6.71 -5.92 -7.33
N VAL A 16 -7.69 -6.80 -7.50
CA VAL A 16 -9.05 -6.54 -7.00
C VAL A 16 -9.14 -7.03 -5.57
N VAL A 17 -9.50 -6.11 -4.66
CA VAL A 17 -9.65 -6.41 -3.24
C VAL A 17 -11.10 -6.17 -2.85
N TYR A 18 -11.72 -7.18 -2.27
CA TYR A 18 -13.09 -7.08 -1.74
C TYR A 18 -13.06 -6.46 -0.36
N ILE A 19 -13.90 -5.44 -0.16
CA ILE A 19 -13.94 -4.62 1.05
C ILE A 19 -15.38 -4.35 1.44
N SER A 20 -15.65 -4.23 2.74
CA SER A 20 -16.98 -3.94 3.24
C SER A 20 -17.29 -2.44 3.08
N THR A 21 -18.52 -2.13 2.68
CA THR A 21 -19.03 -0.75 2.64
C THR A 21 -19.64 -0.36 3.99
N GLY A 22 -20.23 0.84 4.08
CA GLY A 22 -20.96 1.28 5.28
C GLY A 22 -20.10 2.11 6.25
N PHE A 23 -19.61 3.26 5.80
CA PHE A 23 -18.79 4.23 6.58
C PHE A 23 -17.49 3.66 7.17
N LYS A 24 -17.04 2.52 6.65
CA LYS A 24 -15.72 1.95 6.95
C LYS A 24 -14.63 2.71 6.23
N LYS A 25 -13.45 2.72 6.82
CA LYS A 25 -12.24 3.34 6.27
C LYS A 25 -11.17 2.29 6.13
N TYR A 26 -10.43 2.33 5.04
CA TYR A 26 -9.34 1.42 4.80
C TYR A 26 -8.07 2.19 4.48
N LEU A 27 -6.99 1.87 5.19
CA LEU A 27 -5.63 2.22 4.78
C LEU A 27 -5.15 1.14 3.83
N ILE A 28 -4.77 1.55 2.63
CA ILE A 28 -4.10 0.72 1.64
C ILE A 28 -2.65 1.19 1.58
N ARG A 29 -1.71 0.27 1.74
CA ARG A 29 -0.27 0.54 1.60
C ARG A 29 0.32 -0.37 0.52
N ALA A 30 0.88 0.25 -0.51
CA ALA A 30 1.65 -0.44 -1.55
C ALA A 30 3.14 -0.21 -1.33
N GLY A 31 3.91 -1.30 -1.27
CA GLY A 31 5.35 -1.32 -1.06
C GLY A 31 6.12 -1.69 -2.33
N PHE A 32 7.22 -1.00 -2.57
CA PHE A 32 8.11 -1.20 -3.72
C PHE A 32 9.56 -1.21 -3.27
N TYR A 33 10.26 -2.31 -3.55
CA TYR A 33 11.69 -2.45 -3.37
C TYR A 33 12.28 -3.18 -4.57
N TYR A 34 13.09 -2.49 -5.38
CA TYR A 34 13.63 -3.06 -6.62
C TYR A 34 14.67 -4.14 -6.33
N GLY A 35 15.64 -3.84 -5.45
CA GLY A 35 16.64 -4.81 -5.01
C GLY A 35 17.45 -5.47 -6.13
N ASN A 36 17.46 -4.88 -7.34
CA ASN A 36 18.03 -5.46 -8.56
C ASN A 36 17.54 -6.89 -8.84
N TYR A 37 16.24 -7.15 -8.66
CA TYR A 37 15.68 -8.51 -8.74
C TYR A 37 15.88 -9.18 -10.11
N ASP A 38 16.04 -8.40 -11.18
CA ASP A 38 16.22 -8.87 -12.56
C ASP A 38 17.69 -8.85 -13.03
N GLY A 39 18.62 -8.40 -12.19
CA GLY A 39 20.05 -8.32 -12.50
C GLY A 39 20.43 -7.25 -13.53
N GLN A 40 19.50 -6.39 -13.97
CA GLN A 40 19.75 -5.43 -15.06
C GLN A 40 20.35 -4.10 -14.59
N MET A 41 20.37 -3.86 -13.28
CA MET A 41 20.78 -2.59 -12.67
C MET A 41 20.04 -1.37 -13.25
N ARG A 42 18.81 -1.58 -13.72
CA ARG A 42 17.98 -0.57 -14.38
C ARG A 42 16.62 -0.48 -13.68
N PRO A 43 16.52 0.28 -12.59
CA PRO A 43 15.28 0.38 -11.83
C PRO A 43 14.17 1.01 -12.69
N PRO A 44 12.98 0.38 -12.78
CA PRO A 44 11.89 0.87 -13.62
C PRO A 44 11.13 2.04 -12.97
N THR A 45 10.47 2.84 -13.80
CA THR A 45 9.45 3.80 -13.40
C THR A 45 8.09 3.33 -13.92
N PHE A 46 7.04 3.46 -13.10
CA PHE A 46 5.69 3.05 -13.49
C PHE A 46 4.65 3.77 -12.64
N ASP A 47 3.38 3.72 -13.07
CA ASP A 47 2.27 4.35 -12.37
C ASP A 47 1.56 3.36 -11.44
N LEU A 48 1.18 3.86 -10.27
CA LEU A 48 0.28 3.23 -9.31
C LEU A 48 -1.10 3.90 -9.44
N GLN A 49 -2.14 3.08 -9.55
CA GLN A 49 -3.51 3.53 -9.73
C GLN A 49 -4.44 2.90 -8.69
N ILE A 50 -5.48 3.64 -8.32
CA ILE A 50 -6.59 3.15 -7.49
C ILE A 50 -7.91 3.42 -8.22
N ASP A 51 -8.70 2.37 -8.44
CA ASP A 51 -9.98 2.43 -9.15
C ASP A 51 -9.89 3.16 -10.50
N GLY A 52 -8.80 2.90 -11.23
CA GLY A 52 -8.51 3.50 -12.53
C GLY A 52 -7.93 4.91 -12.48
N ASN A 53 -7.92 5.57 -11.31
CA ASN A 53 -7.36 6.90 -11.13
C ASN A 53 -5.88 6.83 -10.76
N LYS A 54 -5.08 7.79 -11.22
CA LYS A 54 -3.66 7.87 -10.85
C LYS A 54 -3.51 8.20 -9.37
N TRP A 55 -2.84 7.32 -8.64
CA TRP A 55 -2.50 7.51 -7.23
C TRP A 55 -1.08 8.10 -7.11
N ALA A 56 -0.09 7.50 -7.77
CA ALA A 56 1.28 8.02 -7.75
C ALA A 56 2.09 7.53 -8.96
N THR A 57 3.18 8.22 -9.29
CA THR A 57 4.26 7.63 -10.10
C THR A 57 5.32 7.09 -9.16
N ILE A 58 5.71 5.84 -9.38
CA ILE A 58 6.74 5.13 -8.62
C ILE A 58 8.04 5.25 -9.39
N VAL A 59 8.97 6.02 -8.83
CA VAL A 59 10.35 6.12 -9.32
C VAL A 59 11.20 5.27 -8.39
N THR A 60 11.73 4.16 -8.90
CA THR A 60 12.57 3.25 -8.09
C THR A 60 14.05 3.53 -8.33
N LEU A 61 14.89 3.16 -7.37
CA LEU A 61 16.35 3.35 -7.42
C LEU A 61 17.06 2.05 -7.00
N LEU A 62 18.34 1.91 -7.40
CA LEU A 62 19.15 0.70 -7.13
C LEU A 62 19.37 0.43 -5.64
N GLN A 63 19.66 1.46 -4.88
CA GLN A 63 20.02 1.37 -3.47
C GLN A 63 19.17 2.35 -2.66
N GLN A 64 17.90 2.00 -2.46
CA GLN A 64 16.97 2.80 -1.67
C GLN A 64 16.25 1.94 -0.65
N GLN A 65 15.87 2.56 0.47
CA GLN A 65 14.88 2.00 1.37
C GLN A 65 13.58 1.69 0.61
N PRO A 66 12.81 0.68 1.02
CA PRO A 66 11.51 0.39 0.42
C PRO A 66 10.63 1.64 0.34
N ILE A 67 10.05 1.88 -0.84
CA ILE A 67 9.11 2.96 -1.08
C ILE A 67 7.73 2.47 -0.67
N PHE A 68 7.07 3.20 0.22
CA PHE A 68 5.68 2.94 0.60
C PHE A 68 4.78 4.09 0.16
N LYS A 69 3.72 3.76 -0.57
CA LYS A 69 2.61 4.67 -0.85
C LYS A 69 1.42 4.25 -0.01
N GLU A 70 0.82 5.22 0.69
CA GLU A 70 -0.34 5.03 1.55
C GLU A 70 -1.50 5.89 1.07
N VAL A 71 -2.69 5.29 1.04
CA VAL A 71 -3.95 5.98 0.76
C VAL A 71 -5.02 5.48 1.72
N ILE A 72 -5.84 6.41 2.18
CA ILE A 72 -7.03 6.08 2.95
C ILE A 72 -8.23 6.31 2.06
N ILE A 73 -9.11 5.31 2.00
CA ILE A 73 -10.36 5.36 1.24
C ILE A 73 -11.56 5.06 2.13
N MET A 74 -12.71 5.63 1.78
CA MET A 74 -14.03 5.14 2.19
C MET A 74 -14.72 4.52 0.98
N PRO A 75 -14.88 3.19 0.94
CA PRO A 75 -15.36 2.54 -0.26
C PRO A 75 -16.86 2.76 -0.47
N LEU A 76 -17.19 3.25 -1.66
CA LEU A 76 -18.57 3.33 -2.15
C LEU A 76 -19.09 1.97 -2.63
N TRP A 77 -18.18 1.08 -3.03
CA TRP A 77 -18.47 -0.24 -3.60
C TRP A 77 -17.80 -1.35 -2.80
N ASN A 78 -18.27 -2.59 -2.98
CA ASN A 78 -17.75 -3.76 -2.26
C ASN A 78 -16.38 -4.27 -2.76
N LYS A 79 -15.74 -3.50 -3.64
CA LYS A 79 -14.42 -3.81 -4.18
C LYS A 79 -13.69 -2.52 -4.52
N THR A 80 -12.38 -2.57 -4.41
CA THR A 80 -11.45 -1.57 -4.96
C THR A 80 -10.38 -2.29 -5.77
N SER A 81 -9.77 -1.58 -6.70
CA SER A 81 -8.71 -2.10 -7.57
C SER A 81 -7.45 -1.27 -7.42
N ILE A 82 -6.33 -1.94 -7.14
CA ILE A 82 -5.01 -1.34 -7.06
C ILE A 82 -4.23 -1.84 -8.26
N CYS A 83 -3.83 -0.94 -9.16
CA CYS A 83 -3.12 -1.34 -10.37
C CYS A 83 -1.70 -0.77 -10.40
N VAL A 84 -0.77 -1.58 -10.90
CA VAL A 84 0.54 -1.11 -11.38
C VAL A 84 0.50 -1.08 -12.90
N ALA A 85 0.95 0.02 -13.50
CA ALA A 85 0.85 0.26 -14.94
C ALA A 85 2.17 0.80 -15.49
N GLN A 86 2.69 0.13 -16.51
CA GLN A 86 3.88 0.51 -17.24
C GLN A 86 3.69 1.87 -17.91
N THR A 87 4.69 2.74 -17.75
CA THR A 87 4.70 4.07 -18.38
C THR A 87 5.52 4.10 -19.67
N ARG A 88 6.51 3.21 -19.81
CA ARG A 88 7.39 3.11 -20.98
C ARG A 88 7.78 1.66 -21.23
N ASP A 89 7.96 1.30 -22.49
CA ASP A 89 8.36 -0.05 -22.88
C ASP A 89 9.68 -0.45 -22.20
N GLY A 90 9.71 -1.68 -21.68
CA GLY A 90 10.84 -2.23 -20.93
C GLY A 90 10.90 -1.80 -19.46
N GLU A 91 10.11 -0.82 -19.00
CA GLU A 91 10.01 -0.48 -17.58
C GLU A 91 8.97 -1.38 -16.89
N ILE A 92 9.40 -2.59 -16.51
CA ILE A 92 8.51 -3.64 -15.98
C ILE A 92 7.98 -3.24 -14.59
N PRO A 93 6.66 -3.10 -14.39
CA PRO A 93 6.10 -2.83 -13.08
C PRO A 93 6.25 -4.02 -12.14
N PHE A 94 6.39 -3.72 -10.86
CA PHE A 94 6.47 -4.74 -9.81
C PHE A 94 5.81 -4.26 -8.52
N ILE A 95 5.52 -5.19 -7.62
CA ILE A 95 5.02 -4.89 -6.28
C ILE A 95 5.66 -5.82 -5.26
N TYR A 96 6.14 -5.24 -4.15
CA TYR A 96 6.76 -5.99 -3.06
C TYR A 96 5.73 -6.36 -1.98
N SER A 97 4.88 -5.41 -1.59
CA SER A 97 3.79 -5.67 -0.64
C SER A 97 2.53 -4.88 -1.02
N LEU A 98 1.38 -5.47 -0.69
CA LEU A 98 0.09 -4.79 -0.71
C LEU A 98 -0.64 -5.12 0.59
N GLU A 99 -0.83 -4.11 1.41
CA GLU A 99 -1.46 -4.22 2.72
C GLU A 99 -2.81 -3.49 2.69
N LEU A 100 -3.84 -4.13 3.24
CA LEU A 100 -5.15 -3.56 3.48
C LEU A 100 -5.46 -3.63 4.97
N ILE A 101 -5.75 -2.47 5.57
CA ILE A 101 -6.00 -2.35 7.00
C ILE A 101 -7.31 -1.58 7.20
N GLU A 102 -8.31 -2.20 7.82
CA GLU A 102 -9.51 -1.49 8.28
C GLU A 102 -9.14 -0.54 9.42
N LEU A 103 -9.52 0.73 9.31
CA LEU A 103 -9.26 1.75 10.31
C LEU A 103 -10.46 1.92 11.26
N PRO A 104 -10.22 2.18 12.55
CA PRO A 104 -11.28 2.57 13.47
C PRO A 104 -12.08 3.77 12.94
N MET A 105 -13.41 3.71 13.09
CA MET A 105 -14.33 4.74 12.56
C MET A 105 -14.01 6.15 13.06
N ILE A 106 -13.46 6.27 14.27
CA ILE A 106 -13.06 7.55 14.89
C ILE A 106 -11.90 8.23 14.17
N LEU A 107 -11.03 7.47 13.50
CA LEU A 107 -9.93 8.04 12.73
C LEU A 107 -10.49 8.72 11.48
N TYR A 108 -10.02 9.93 11.21
CA TYR A 108 -10.44 10.72 10.06
C TYR A 108 -11.98 10.82 9.93
N ARG A 109 -12.69 11.05 11.04
CA ARG A 109 -14.16 11.06 11.09
C ARG A 109 -14.82 11.93 10.00
N TRP A 110 -14.20 13.06 9.68
CA TRP A 110 -14.71 14.06 8.75
C TRP A 110 -14.23 13.89 7.31
N MET A 111 -13.60 12.77 7.00
CA MET A 111 -13.22 12.45 5.63
C MET A 111 -14.49 12.38 4.76
N ASP A 112 -14.40 12.86 3.53
CA ASP A 112 -15.46 12.78 2.52
C ASP A 112 -15.35 11.46 1.75
N PRO A 113 -16.44 10.69 1.55
CA PRO A 113 -16.40 9.39 0.89
C PRO A 113 -16.15 9.44 -0.62
N THR A 114 -16.20 10.62 -1.23
CA THR A 114 -15.91 10.83 -2.65
C THR A 114 -14.42 11.07 -2.92
N TYR A 115 -13.62 11.36 -1.89
CA TYR A 115 -12.20 11.63 -2.01
C TYR A 115 -11.35 10.57 -1.32
N ALA A 116 -10.14 10.37 -1.83
CA ALA A 116 -9.11 9.57 -1.17
C ALA A 116 -8.10 10.49 -0.48
N MET A 117 -7.60 10.10 0.70
CA MET A 117 -6.52 10.84 1.38
C MET A 117 -5.19 10.15 1.10
N ILE A 118 -4.34 10.80 0.31
CA ILE A 118 -2.99 10.32 0.02
C ILE A 118 -2.06 10.78 1.14
N LYS A 119 -1.24 9.86 1.67
CA LYS A 119 -0.24 10.23 2.68
C LYS A 119 0.92 10.94 2.00
N GLU A 120 1.12 12.20 2.39
CA GLU A 120 2.34 12.96 2.07
C GLU A 120 3.41 12.72 3.13
N TYR A 121 3.15 13.19 4.35
CA TYR A 121 4.10 13.10 5.47
C TYR A 121 3.43 12.60 6.74
N ARG A 122 4.21 11.93 7.59
CA ARG A 122 3.84 11.58 8.96
C ARG A 122 5.03 11.92 9.84
N TRP A 123 4.89 12.97 10.64
CA TRP A 123 5.94 13.47 11.52
C TRP A 123 5.57 13.17 12.97
N ASN A 124 6.57 12.75 13.76
CA ASN A 124 6.45 12.63 15.20
C ASN A 124 7.29 13.75 15.84
N PHE A 125 6.65 14.88 16.16
CA PHE A 125 7.36 16.03 16.69
C PHE A 125 7.82 15.79 18.13
N GLY A 126 9.07 16.16 18.42
CA GLY A 126 9.64 16.07 19.77
C GLY A 126 10.05 14.66 20.22
N ALA A 127 9.95 13.66 19.35
CA ALA A 127 10.42 12.31 19.63
C ALA A 127 11.81 12.07 19.02
N ASN A 128 12.63 11.27 19.70
CA ASN A 128 13.94 10.85 19.19
C ASN A 128 13.84 9.76 18.11
N GLU A 129 12.68 9.09 18.00
CA GLU A 129 12.43 8.04 17.01
C GLU A 129 11.00 8.12 16.44
N THR A 130 10.84 7.60 15.23
CA THR A 130 9.53 7.31 14.66
C THR A 130 8.95 6.07 15.33
N VAL A 131 7.99 6.26 16.23
CA VAL A 131 7.22 5.14 16.78
C VAL A 131 6.31 4.61 15.67
N GLY A 132 6.66 3.46 15.11
CA GLY A 132 5.74 2.72 14.25
C GLY A 132 4.59 2.21 15.11
N CYS A 133 3.35 2.37 14.67
CA CYS A 133 2.24 1.60 15.27
C CYS A 133 2.49 0.13 14.94
N GLN A 134 3.22 -0.57 15.81
CA GLN A 134 3.26 -2.02 15.77
C GLN A 134 1.85 -2.50 16.12
N ARG A 135 1.33 -3.44 15.32
CA ARG A 135 0.14 -4.19 15.72
C ARG A 135 0.48 -4.77 17.10
N PRO A 136 -0.28 -4.47 18.17
CA PRO A 136 -0.07 -5.13 19.44
C PRO A 136 -0.14 -6.63 19.17
N GLU A 137 0.91 -7.38 19.51
CA GLU A 137 0.78 -8.83 19.57
C GLU A 137 -0.38 -9.12 20.52
N LEU A 138 -1.40 -9.80 20.01
CA LEU A 138 -2.47 -10.34 20.83
C LEU A 138 -1.79 -11.33 21.77
N GLN A 139 -1.54 -10.90 23.02
CA GLN A 139 -1.11 -11.81 24.05
C GLN A 139 -2.23 -12.84 24.24
N PRO A 140 -1.93 -14.15 24.26
CA PRO A 140 -2.93 -15.16 24.59
C PRO A 140 -3.51 -14.84 25.97
N ASP A 141 -4.84 -14.90 26.07
CA ASP A 141 -5.54 -14.65 27.31
C ASP A 141 -5.15 -15.74 28.33
N PRO A 142 -4.53 -15.40 29.47
CA PRO A 142 -4.14 -16.40 30.47
C PRO A 142 -5.33 -17.13 31.11
N SER A 143 -6.57 -16.69 30.84
CA SER A 143 -7.79 -17.39 31.27
C SER A 143 -8.23 -18.53 30.33
N SER A 144 -7.63 -18.69 29.15
CA SER A 144 -8.00 -19.79 28.23
C SER A 144 -7.46 -21.16 28.63
N ASP A 145 -6.54 -21.21 29.62
CA ASP A 145 -5.95 -22.45 30.12
C ASP A 145 -6.72 -23.05 31.32
N GLN A 146 -7.91 -22.52 31.64
CA GLN A 146 -8.77 -23.03 32.72
C GLN A 146 -10.10 -23.65 32.25
N ALA A 147 -10.18 -24.10 30.99
CA ALA A 147 -11.34 -24.83 30.46
C ALA A 147 -11.01 -26.29 30.13
#